data_AF-A0A7V7CSM7-F1
#
_entry.id   AF-A0A7V7CSM7-F1
#
_cell.length_a   1.000
_cell.length_b   1.000
_cell.length_c   1.000
_cell.angle_alpha   90.00
_cell.angle_beta   90.00
_cell.angle_gamma   90.00
#
_symmetry.space_group_name_H-M   'P 1'
#
loop_
_entity.id
_entity.type
_entity.pdbx_description
1 polymer ?
#
loop_
_entity_poly.entity_id
_entity_poly.type
_entity_poly.pdbx_seq_one_letter_code
_entity_poly.pdbx_strand_id
1 'polypeptide(L)'
;MSKKEKEQKLSKEDLRIGVFICDCGSNIAGHLDCKAVTQYASGIPGVVYAKENLYTCSEAGIGEIQNGIREHNLNRVVVASCSPRTHQPLFQSSCAAADLNPYLFEMVNIRDQCSWVHMQERDAATAKAKDLVRMGVSKAAFLEPQTDIEASLNPRVLVIGGGVAGLTAAETMAGMGLEVVLVEKE
;
A
#
# COMPACT_ATOMS: atom_id res chain seq x y z
N MET A 1 -21.33 -1.98 -26.15
CA MET A 1 -20.70 -0.67 -25.88
C MET A 1 -19.56 -0.90 -24.92
N SER A 2 -18.35 -0.52 -25.32
CA SER A 2 -17.08 -0.94 -24.70
C SER A 2 -16.90 -0.32 -23.31
N LYS A 3 -16.35 -1.09 -22.36
CA LYS A 3 -15.97 -0.66 -20.99
C LYS A 3 -15.00 0.54 -20.95
N LYS A 4 -14.46 0.98 -22.09
CA LYS A 4 -13.48 2.06 -22.23
C LYS A 4 -14.03 3.49 -22.07
N GLU A 5 -15.33 3.71 -21.99
CA GLU A 5 -15.91 5.08 -22.06
C GLU A 5 -16.37 5.66 -20.71
N LYS A 6 -16.06 5.03 -19.56
CA LYS A 6 -16.41 5.53 -18.22
C LYS A 6 -15.24 6.13 -17.43
N GLU A 7 -14.17 6.57 -18.10
CA GLU A 7 -13.12 7.37 -17.45
C GLU A 7 -13.52 8.85 -17.45
N GLN A 8 -14.56 9.17 -16.68
CA GLN A 8 -14.89 10.56 -16.39
C GLN A 8 -13.86 11.10 -15.40
N LYS A 9 -13.29 12.26 -15.74
CA LYS A 9 -12.52 13.12 -14.84
C LYS A 9 -13.40 13.39 -13.62
N LEU A 10 -13.16 12.68 -12.51
CA LEU A 10 -14.00 12.82 -11.31
C LEU A 10 -13.97 14.29 -10.88
N SER A 11 -15.14 14.90 -10.75
CA SER A 11 -15.24 16.22 -10.14
C SER A 11 -14.86 16.08 -8.65
N LYS A 12 -14.52 17.20 -7.99
CA LYS A 12 -14.32 17.18 -6.51
C LYS A 12 -15.55 16.65 -5.76
N GLU A 13 -16.74 16.74 -6.35
CA GLU A 13 -18.01 16.26 -5.79
C GLU A 13 -18.17 14.74 -5.89
N ASP A 14 -17.40 14.08 -6.77
CA ASP A 14 -17.43 12.62 -6.95
C ASP A 14 -16.38 11.89 -6.10
N LEU A 15 -15.50 12.61 -5.40
CA LEU A 15 -14.35 12.02 -4.70
C LEU A 15 -14.79 11.30 -3.41
N ARG A 16 -14.46 10.01 -3.30
CA ARG A 16 -14.87 9.13 -2.20
C ARG A 16 -13.67 8.36 -1.67
N ILE A 17 -12.93 9.02 -0.78
CA ILE A 17 -11.70 8.48 -0.18
C ILE A 17 -12.03 7.74 1.11
N GLY A 18 -11.54 6.50 1.24
CA GLY A 18 -11.49 5.78 2.50
C GLY A 18 -10.11 5.87 3.13
N VAL A 19 -10.01 6.26 4.39
CA VAL A 19 -8.74 6.38 5.12
C VAL A 19 -8.68 5.37 6.26
N PHE A 20 -7.69 4.49 6.25
CA PHE A 20 -7.52 3.44 7.25
C PHE A 20 -6.25 3.70 8.06
N ILE A 21 -6.38 3.87 9.36
CA ILE A 21 -5.28 4.18 10.28
C ILE A 21 -4.93 2.91 11.05
N CYS A 22 -3.67 2.48 10.98
CA CYS A 22 -3.20 1.27 11.64
C CYS A 22 -2.55 1.59 12.99
N ASP A 23 -2.89 0.81 14.03
CA ASP A 23 -2.20 0.87 15.33
C ASP A 23 -0.87 0.12 15.31
N CYS A 24 -0.79 -0.93 14.49
CA CYS A 24 0.34 -1.85 14.45
C CYS A 24 0.71 -2.36 15.86
N GLY A 25 -0.32 -2.66 16.66
CA GLY A 25 -0.19 -2.94 18.10
C GLY A 25 0.32 -1.69 18.84
N SER A 26 1.42 -1.81 19.56
CA SER A 26 2.06 -0.66 20.25
C SER A 26 3.02 0.12 19.35
N ASN A 27 3.34 -0.36 18.15
CA ASN A 27 4.35 0.29 17.30
C ASN A 27 3.93 1.66 16.80
N ILE A 28 2.64 1.89 16.55
CA ILE A 28 2.10 3.19 16.19
C ILE A 28 1.30 3.75 17.36
N ALA A 29 0.26 3.06 17.82
CA ALA A 29 -0.63 3.56 18.89
C ALA A 29 0.07 3.79 20.25
N GLY A 30 1.23 3.15 20.48
CA GLY A 30 2.06 3.41 21.66
C GLY A 30 2.71 4.80 21.65
N HIS A 31 2.97 5.37 20.47
CA HIS A 31 3.73 6.62 20.32
C HIS A 31 2.93 7.76 19.68
N LEU A 32 1.72 7.52 19.18
CA LEU A 32 0.81 8.55 18.69
C LEU A 32 -0.66 8.19 18.97
N ASP A 33 -1.56 9.17 18.87
CA ASP A 33 -2.99 8.97 19.06
C ASP A 33 -3.68 8.65 17.71
N CYS A 34 -3.79 7.36 17.38
CA CYS A 34 -4.43 6.86 16.17
C CYS A 34 -5.90 7.27 16.06
N LYS A 35 -6.63 7.29 17.17
CA LYS A 35 -8.03 7.75 17.23
C LYS A 35 -8.15 9.22 16.85
N ALA A 36 -7.28 10.08 17.38
CA ALA A 36 -7.26 11.50 17.03
C ALA A 36 -6.84 11.73 15.56
N VAL A 37 -5.96 10.91 15.01
CA VAL A 37 -5.61 10.93 13.57
C VAL A 37 -6.81 10.51 12.72
N THR A 38 -7.53 9.45 13.12
CA THR A 38 -8.73 8.97 12.44
C THR A 38 -9.83 10.03 12.44
N GLN A 39 -10.11 10.66 13.59
CA GLN A 39 -11.09 11.73 13.68
C GLN A 39 -10.72 12.93 12.80
N TYR A 40 -9.43 13.29 12.76
CA TYR A 40 -8.94 14.35 11.89
C TYR A 40 -9.13 13.99 10.41
N ALA A 41 -8.82 12.75 10.02
CA ALA A 41 -8.97 12.28 8.65
C ALA A 41 -10.42 12.37 8.16
N SER A 42 -11.41 12.04 9.01
CA SER A 42 -12.84 12.17 8.70
C SER A 42 -13.28 13.59 8.35
N GLY A 43 -12.54 14.61 8.78
CA GLY A 43 -12.83 16.02 8.49
C GLY A 43 -12.21 16.54 7.20
N ILE A 44 -11.40 15.75 6.49
CA ILE A 44 -10.71 16.19 5.28
C ILE A 44 -11.67 16.12 4.07
N PRO A 45 -11.77 17.17 3.23
CA PRO A 45 -12.63 17.15 2.05
C PRO A 45 -12.37 15.94 1.15
N GLY A 46 -13.44 15.25 0.74
CA GLY A 46 -13.38 14.04 -0.08
C GLY A 46 -13.24 12.73 0.71
N VAL A 47 -12.91 12.78 2.00
CA VAL A 47 -12.95 11.59 2.87
C VAL A 47 -14.38 11.29 3.26
N VAL A 48 -14.88 10.12 2.85
CA VAL A 48 -16.26 9.68 3.14
C VAL A 48 -16.29 8.55 4.17
N TYR A 49 -15.14 7.96 4.45
CA TYR A 49 -14.98 6.90 5.44
C TYR A 49 -13.58 6.99 6.05
N ALA A 50 -13.49 6.97 7.38
CA ALA A 50 -12.22 6.79 8.06
C ALA A 50 -12.36 5.78 9.18
N LYS A 51 -11.38 4.89 9.32
CA LYS A 51 -11.42 3.82 10.31
C LYS A 51 -10.05 3.55 10.92
N GLU A 52 -10.05 3.33 12.22
CA GLU A 52 -8.92 2.87 13.01
C GLU A 52 -8.93 1.35 13.10
N ASN A 53 -7.79 0.73 12.85
CA ASN A 53 -7.61 -0.72 12.79
C ASN A 53 -6.41 -1.14 13.64
N LEU A 54 -6.56 -2.20 14.43
CA LEU A 54 -5.44 -2.73 15.23
C LEU A 54 -4.26 -3.20 14.33
N TYR A 55 -4.58 -3.99 13.29
CA TYR A 55 -3.62 -4.47 12.29
C TYR A 55 -4.24 -4.44 10.89
N THR A 56 -4.05 -3.35 10.15
CA THR A 56 -4.63 -3.20 8.80
C THR A 56 -4.16 -4.28 7.81
N CYS A 57 -2.94 -4.81 7.95
CA CYS A 57 -2.40 -5.87 7.09
C CYS A 57 -2.85 -7.29 7.48
N SER A 58 -3.60 -7.45 8.58
CA SER A 58 -4.20 -8.74 8.93
C SER A 58 -5.34 -9.09 7.97
N GLU A 59 -5.75 -10.36 7.93
CA GLU A 59 -6.90 -10.80 7.14
C GLU A 59 -8.17 -10.00 7.47
N ALA A 60 -8.43 -9.76 8.76
CA ALA A 60 -9.55 -8.93 9.21
C ALA A 60 -9.42 -7.49 8.69
N GLY A 61 -8.23 -6.87 8.79
CA GLY A 61 -7.99 -5.51 8.31
C GLY A 61 -8.11 -5.37 6.78
N ILE A 62 -7.65 -6.38 6.04
CA ILE A 62 -7.84 -6.48 4.59
C ILE A 62 -9.32 -6.57 4.25
N GLY A 63 -10.07 -7.41 4.96
CA GLY A 63 -11.52 -7.53 4.79
C GLY A 63 -12.24 -6.21 5.05
N GLU A 64 -11.82 -5.44 6.05
CA GLU A 64 -12.38 -4.12 6.33
C GLU A 64 -12.11 -3.10 5.21
N ILE A 65 -10.94 -3.13 4.57
CA ILE A 65 -10.68 -2.30 3.38
C ILE A 65 -11.64 -2.68 2.25
N GLN A 66 -11.74 -3.97 1.94
CA GLN A 66 -12.59 -4.46 0.85
C GLN A 66 -14.08 -4.16 1.09
N ASN A 67 -14.56 -4.35 2.31
CA ASN A 67 -15.91 -4.00 2.70
C ASN A 67 -16.13 -2.50 2.62
N GLY A 68 -15.17 -1.70 3.13
CA GLY A 68 -15.22 -0.26 3.02
C GLY A 68 -15.34 0.23 1.58
N ILE A 69 -14.58 -0.36 0.65
CA ILE A 69 -14.66 -0.05 -0.79
C ILE A 69 -16.08 -0.27 -1.33
N ARG A 70 -16.70 -1.42 -1.02
CA ARG A 70 -18.04 -1.77 -1.53
C ARG A 70 -19.15 -0.99 -0.84
N GLU A 71 -19.16 -0.97 0.49
CA GLU A 71 -20.23 -0.36 1.29
C GLU A 71 -20.29 1.17 1.13
N HIS A 72 -19.12 1.81 1.03
CA HIS A 72 -19.04 3.26 0.90
C HIS A 72 -18.80 3.73 -0.53
N ASN A 73 -18.80 2.82 -1.52
CA ASN A 73 -18.49 3.11 -2.92
C ASN A 73 -17.20 3.94 -3.05
N LEU A 74 -16.12 3.49 -2.39
CA LEU A 74 -14.87 4.22 -2.41
C LEU A 74 -14.25 4.16 -3.80
N ASN A 75 -13.71 5.28 -4.24
CA ASN A 75 -12.94 5.37 -5.47
C ASN A 75 -11.46 5.70 -5.23
N ARG A 76 -11.06 5.92 -3.98
CA ARG A 76 -9.66 6.02 -3.54
C ARG A 76 -9.52 5.39 -2.17
N VAL A 77 -8.36 4.81 -1.90
CA VAL A 77 -8.02 4.26 -0.57
C VAL A 77 -6.69 4.84 -0.11
N VAL A 78 -6.65 5.28 1.14
CA VAL A 78 -5.44 5.72 1.83
C VAL A 78 -5.25 4.83 3.04
N VAL A 79 -4.06 4.23 3.18
CA VAL A 79 -3.71 3.47 4.40
C VAL A 79 -2.55 4.18 5.11
N ALA A 80 -2.81 4.66 6.32
CA ALA A 80 -1.80 5.24 7.20
C ALA A 80 -1.23 4.16 8.12
N SER A 81 -0.04 3.64 7.77
CA SER A 81 0.61 2.57 8.54
C SER A 81 2.14 2.59 8.39
N CYS A 82 2.72 1.51 7.89
CA CYS A 82 4.15 1.26 7.74
C CYS A 82 4.73 1.80 6.42
N SER A 83 5.96 1.41 6.11
CA SER A 83 6.60 1.75 4.84
C SER A 83 5.85 1.18 3.62
N PRO A 84 5.70 1.96 2.52
CA PRO A 84 5.19 1.43 1.25
C PRO A 84 6.02 0.26 0.72
N ARG A 85 7.33 0.22 1.00
CA ARG A 85 8.21 -0.89 0.60
C ARG A 85 7.82 -2.24 1.18
N THR A 86 7.06 -2.26 2.27
CA THR A 86 6.68 -3.49 2.97
C THR A 86 5.32 -4.00 2.52
N HIS A 87 4.27 -3.17 2.63
CA HIS A 87 2.89 -3.65 2.47
C HIS A 87 2.07 -2.93 1.39
N GLN A 88 2.65 -1.97 0.64
CA GLN A 88 1.90 -1.37 -0.48
C GLN A 88 1.40 -2.42 -1.49
N PRO A 89 2.22 -3.41 -1.94
CA PRO A 89 1.73 -4.43 -2.86
C PRO A 89 0.53 -5.21 -2.31
N LEU A 90 0.55 -5.56 -1.01
CA LEU A 90 -0.55 -6.25 -0.33
C LEU A 90 -1.86 -5.45 -0.37
N PHE A 91 -1.80 -4.15 -0.03
CA PHE A 91 -2.99 -3.31 -0.01
C PHE A 91 -3.50 -2.99 -1.42
N GLN A 92 -2.61 -2.83 -2.39
CA GLN A 92 -2.97 -2.68 -3.79
C GLN A 92 -3.70 -3.92 -4.30
N SER A 93 -3.20 -5.13 -4.01
CA SER A 93 -3.88 -6.38 -4.34
C SER A 93 -5.24 -6.50 -3.64
N SER A 94 -5.35 -6.05 -2.38
CA SER A 94 -6.63 -6.02 -1.66
C SER A 94 -7.66 -5.09 -2.33
N CYS A 95 -7.23 -3.90 -2.75
CA CYS A 95 -8.08 -2.95 -3.48
C CYS A 95 -8.56 -3.55 -4.81
N ALA A 96 -7.64 -4.19 -5.57
CA ALA A 96 -7.96 -4.86 -6.82
C ALA A 96 -8.98 -6.00 -6.62
N ALA A 97 -8.88 -6.78 -5.54
CA ALA A 97 -9.85 -7.81 -5.18
C ALA A 97 -11.25 -7.26 -4.79
N ALA A 98 -11.36 -5.95 -4.57
CA ALA A 98 -12.61 -5.23 -4.38
C ALA A 98 -12.97 -4.34 -5.57
N ASP A 99 -12.46 -4.65 -6.76
CA ASP A 99 -12.71 -3.95 -8.03
C ASP A 99 -12.26 -2.47 -8.06
N LEU A 100 -11.34 -2.08 -7.16
CA LEU A 100 -10.69 -0.77 -7.20
C LEU A 100 -9.32 -0.88 -7.87
N ASN A 101 -9.06 -0.04 -8.87
CA ASN A 101 -7.77 -0.01 -9.55
C ASN A 101 -6.61 0.17 -8.54
N PRO A 102 -5.56 -0.68 -8.55
CA PRO A 102 -4.51 -0.68 -7.54
C PRO A 102 -3.68 0.62 -7.51
N TYR A 103 -3.73 1.43 -8.56
CA TYR A 103 -3.05 2.73 -8.63
C TYR A 103 -3.88 3.89 -8.05
N LEU A 104 -5.11 3.62 -7.62
CA LEU A 104 -5.97 4.54 -6.87
C LEU A 104 -5.81 4.41 -5.35
N PHE A 105 -4.73 3.75 -4.93
CA PHE A 105 -4.32 3.53 -3.56
C PHE A 105 -3.12 4.42 -3.21
N GLU A 106 -3.12 5.01 -2.01
CA GLU A 106 -1.97 5.74 -1.45
C GLU A 106 -1.57 5.17 -0.08
N MET A 107 -0.27 4.96 0.11
CA MET A 107 0.29 4.58 1.39
C MET A 107 0.83 5.80 2.13
N VAL A 108 0.47 5.96 3.41
CA VAL A 108 1.03 6.99 4.29
C VAL A 108 1.83 6.32 5.40
N ASN A 109 3.13 6.64 5.47
CA ASN A 109 4.03 6.04 6.44
C ASN A 109 4.03 6.83 7.75
N ILE A 110 3.23 6.38 8.71
CA ILE A 110 3.16 6.95 10.08
C ILE A 110 3.91 6.10 11.12
N ARG A 111 4.59 5.02 10.70
CA ARG A 111 5.41 4.19 11.58
C ARG A 111 6.89 4.54 11.49
N ASP A 112 7.54 4.05 10.45
CA ASP A 112 8.98 4.18 10.21
C ASP A 112 9.40 5.66 10.09
N GLN A 113 8.50 6.51 9.58
CA GLN A 113 8.73 7.95 9.41
C GLN A 113 8.04 8.82 10.46
N CYS A 114 7.37 8.26 11.47
CA CYS A 114 6.72 9.04 12.51
C CYS A 114 6.81 8.37 13.88
N SER A 115 6.00 7.34 14.18
CA SER A 115 5.93 6.75 15.53
C SER A 115 7.28 6.27 16.06
N TRP A 116 8.09 5.59 15.25
CA TRP A 116 9.37 5.02 15.68
C TRP A 116 10.50 6.05 15.83
N VAL A 117 10.40 7.20 15.17
CA VAL A 117 11.43 8.25 15.22
C VAL A 117 11.10 9.37 16.19
N HIS A 118 9.88 9.37 16.74
CA HIS A 118 9.34 10.42 17.63
C HIS A 118 8.77 9.83 18.93
N MET A 119 9.37 8.75 19.43
CA MET A 119 8.81 7.94 20.52
C MET A 119 8.56 8.72 21.82
N GLN A 120 9.35 9.76 22.09
CA GLN A 120 9.24 10.61 23.27
C GLN A 120 8.34 11.85 23.07
N GLU A 121 7.85 12.09 21.85
CA GLU A 121 7.15 13.33 21.47
C GLU A 121 5.73 13.04 20.97
N ARG A 122 4.92 12.35 21.79
CA ARG A 122 3.61 11.80 21.38
C ARG A 122 2.68 12.81 20.71
N ASP A 123 2.58 14.03 21.24
CA ASP A 123 1.70 15.07 20.69
C ASP A 123 2.21 15.59 19.34
N ALA A 124 3.53 15.81 19.22
CA ALA A 124 4.15 16.23 17.97
C ALA A 124 4.10 15.10 16.91
N ALA A 125 4.29 13.85 17.31
CA ALA A 125 4.13 12.67 16.45
C ALA A 125 2.69 12.55 15.94
N THR A 126 1.70 12.79 16.81
CA THR A 126 0.29 12.80 16.42
C THR A 126 -0.01 13.94 15.43
N ALA A 127 0.52 15.14 15.67
CA ALA A 127 0.37 16.26 14.74
C ALA A 127 1.00 15.97 13.37
N LYS A 128 2.23 15.43 13.36
CA LYS A 128 2.92 14.99 12.14
C LYS A 128 2.12 13.92 11.39
N ALA A 129 1.56 12.94 12.09
CA ALA A 129 0.74 11.90 11.46
C ALA A 129 -0.51 12.48 10.80
N LYS A 130 -1.18 13.46 11.42
CA LYS A 130 -2.30 14.19 10.81
C LYS A 130 -1.87 14.89 9.51
N ASP A 131 -0.72 15.54 9.52
CA ASP A 131 -0.17 16.21 8.34
C ASP A 131 0.17 15.22 7.22
N LEU A 132 0.83 14.12 7.55
CA LEU A 132 1.15 13.05 6.60
C LEU A 132 -0.12 12.45 5.98
N VAL A 133 -1.15 12.20 6.80
CA VAL A 133 -2.46 11.72 6.31
C VAL A 133 -3.10 12.76 5.38
N ARG A 134 -3.09 14.04 5.75
CA ARG A 134 -3.60 15.12 4.88
C ARG A 134 -2.85 15.19 3.54
N MET A 135 -1.53 15.02 3.55
CA MET A 135 -0.72 14.95 2.34
C MET A 135 -1.09 13.74 1.47
N GLY A 136 -1.24 12.55 2.08
CA GLY A 136 -1.65 11.33 1.39
C GLY A 136 -3.04 11.44 0.77
N VAL A 137 -4.02 11.97 1.51
CA VAL A 137 -5.38 12.24 1.01
C VAL A 137 -5.33 13.25 -0.14
N SER A 138 -4.54 14.31 -0.01
CA SER A 138 -4.38 15.31 -1.06
C SER A 138 -3.80 14.72 -2.34
N LYS A 139 -2.82 13.83 -2.25
CA LYS A 139 -2.27 13.11 -3.41
C LYS A 139 -3.28 12.11 -3.99
N ALA A 140 -3.97 11.35 -3.13
CA ALA A 140 -4.98 10.37 -3.54
C ALA A 140 -6.10 11.00 -4.38
N ALA A 141 -6.47 12.26 -4.09
CA ALA A 141 -7.45 13.02 -4.85
C ALA A 141 -7.09 13.19 -6.34
N PHE A 142 -5.80 13.14 -6.69
CA PHE A 142 -5.30 13.32 -8.06
C PHE A 142 -4.75 12.03 -8.67
N LEU A 143 -4.81 10.89 -7.96
CA LEU A 143 -4.41 9.61 -8.56
C LEU A 143 -5.33 9.28 -9.73
N GLU A 144 -4.74 8.71 -10.77
CA GLU A 144 -5.41 8.25 -11.98
C GLU A 144 -5.25 6.72 -12.09
N PRO A 145 -6.29 6.01 -12.57
CA PRO A 145 -6.16 4.58 -12.79
C PRO A 145 -5.04 4.30 -13.79
N GLN A 146 -4.22 3.27 -13.52
CA GLN A 146 -3.18 2.82 -14.45
C GLN A 146 -3.36 1.34 -14.79
N THR A 147 -2.65 0.91 -15.82
CA THR A 147 -2.58 -0.49 -16.24
C THR A 147 -1.15 -0.99 -16.13
N ASP A 148 -0.98 -2.25 -15.73
CA ASP A 148 0.34 -2.86 -15.67
C ASP A 148 0.97 -2.94 -17.06
N ILE A 149 2.29 -2.73 -17.10
CA ILE A 149 3.08 -2.91 -18.32
C ILE A 149 3.42 -4.39 -18.40
N GLU A 150 2.87 -5.07 -19.40
CA GLU A 150 3.21 -6.45 -19.71
C GLU A 150 4.49 -6.50 -20.57
N ALA A 151 5.43 -7.35 -20.19
CA ALA A 151 6.68 -7.55 -20.91
C ALA A 151 6.96 -9.05 -21.07
N SER A 152 7.52 -9.43 -22.23
CA SER A 152 7.95 -10.80 -22.47
C SER A 152 9.21 -11.12 -21.66
N LEU A 153 9.22 -12.30 -21.03
CA LEU A 153 10.39 -12.80 -20.30
C LEU A 153 11.23 -13.71 -21.22
N ASN A 154 12.55 -13.56 -21.16
CA ASN A 154 13.48 -14.54 -21.72
C ASN A 154 13.65 -15.67 -20.68
N PRO A 155 13.30 -16.94 -20.98
CA PRO A 155 13.35 -18.05 -20.04
C PRO A 155 14.81 -18.55 -19.83
N ARG A 156 15.69 -17.64 -19.41
CA ARG A 156 17.12 -17.87 -19.20
C ARG A 156 17.54 -17.21 -17.89
N VAL A 157 18.29 -17.95 -17.08
CA VAL A 157 18.76 -17.52 -15.75
C VAL A 157 20.27 -17.27 -15.81
N LEU A 158 20.71 -16.14 -15.24
CA LEU A 158 22.12 -15.85 -14.99
C LEU A 158 22.40 -16.02 -13.50
N VAL A 159 23.33 -16.91 -13.16
CA VAL A 159 23.86 -17.08 -11.80
C VAL A 159 25.28 -16.53 -11.77
N ILE A 160 25.57 -15.65 -10.82
CA ILE A 160 26.89 -15.03 -10.63
C ILE A 160 27.47 -15.54 -9.31
N GLY A 161 28.61 -16.23 -9.38
CA GLY A 161 29.27 -16.88 -8.26
C GLY A 161 29.15 -18.41 -8.33
N GLY A 162 30.27 -19.10 -8.43
CA GLY A 162 30.42 -20.56 -8.54
C GLY A 162 30.54 -21.31 -7.21
N GLY A 163 30.31 -20.64 -6.09
CA GLY A 163 30.26 -21.26 -4.77
C GLY A 163 29.02 -22.15 -4.56
N VAL A 164 28.91 -22.77 -3.39
CA VAL A 164 27.82 -23.72 -3.05
C VAL A 164 26.42 -23.15 -3.32
N ALA A 165 26.17 -21.88 -2.98
CA ALA A 165 24.89 -21.24 -3.21
C ALA A 165 24.55 -21.10 -4.71
N GLY A 166 25.54 -20.71 -5.52
CA GLY A 166 25.35 -20.53 -6.97
C GLY A 166 25.20 -21.85 -7.70
N LEU A 167 25.98 -22.87 -7.32
CA LEU A 167 25.84 -24.22 -7.87
C LEU A 167 24.47 -24.82 -7.53
N THR A 168 24.00 -24.72 -6.28
CA THR A 168 22.66 -25.19 -5.89
C THR A 168 21.56 -24.46 -6.66
N ALA A 169 21.68 -23.14 -6.83
CA ALA A 169 20.71 -22.36 -7.60
C ALA A 169 20.70 -22.77 -9.08
N ALA A 170 21.88 -22.92 -9.68
CA ALA A 170 22.03 -23.31 -11.07
C ALA A 170 21.46 -24.71 -11.33
N GLU A 171 21.79 -25.69 -10.48
CA GLU A 171 21.27 -27.06 -10.58
C GLU A 171 19.75 -27.10 -10.43
N THR A 172 19.19 -26.38 -9.46
CA THR A 172 17.74 -26.32 -9.22
C THR A 172 17.00 -25.74 -10.44
N MET A 173 17.49 -24.63 -11.00
CA MET A 173 16.87 -23.98 -12.16
C MET A 173 17.01 -24.81 -13.43
N ALA A 174 18.18 -25.42 -13.65
CA ALA A 174 18.39 -26.35 -14.77
C ALA A 174 17.48 -27.59 -14.65
N GLY A 175 17.28 -28.11 -13.43
CA GLY A 175 16.35 -29.20 -13.15
C GLY A 175 14.88 -28.86 -13.44
N MET A 176 14.50 -27.58 -13.41
CA MET A 176 13.20 -27.08 -13.86
C MET A 176 13.11 -26.87 -15.38
N GLY A 177 14.18 -27.15 -16.13
CA GLY A 177 14.23 -27.00 -17.59
C GLY A 177 14.56 -25.58 -18.08
N LEU A 178 15.03 -24.69 -17.20
CA LEU A 178 15.47 -23.35 -17.60
C LEU A 178 16.91 -23.37 -18.12
N GLU A 179 17.21 -22.57 -19.14
CA GLU A 179 18.61 -22.37 -19.56
C GLU A 179 19.35 -21.57 -18.49
N VAL A 180 20.48 -22.07 -18.00
CA VAL A 180 21.28 -21.41 -16.95
C VAL A 180 22.68 -21.06 -17.47
N VAL A 181 23.06 -19.81 -17.26
CA VAL A 181 24.45 -19.33 -17.42
C VAL A 181 25.02 -19.12 -16.03
N LEU A 182 26.08 -19.86 -15.68
CA LEU A 182 26.85 -19.65 -14.45
C LEU A 182 28.15 -18.92 -14.80
N VAL A 183 28.38 -17.78 -14.16
CA VAL A 183 29.63 -17.01 -14.29
C VAL A 183 30.34 -17.03 -12.95
N GLU A 184 31.55 -17.57 -12.92
CA GLU A 184 32.45 -17.49 -11.77
C GLU A 184 33.63 -16.58 -12.08
N LYS A 185 34.17 -15.93 -11.05
CA LYS A 185 35.26 -14.98 -11.18
C LYS A 185 36.64 -15.67 -11.30
N GLU A 186 36.88 -16.70 -10.49
CA GLU A 186 38.14 -17.46 -10.38
C GLU A 186 38.42 -18.41 -11.55
#